data_AF-A0A484L6T7-F1
#
_entry.id   AF-A0A484L6T7-F1
#
_cell.length_a   1.000
_cell.length_b   1.000
_cell.length_c   1.000
_cell.angle_alpha   90.00
_cell.angle_beta   90.00
_cell.angle_gamma   90.00
#
_symmetry.space_group_name_H-M   'P 1'
#
loop_
_entity.id
_entity.type
_entity.pdbx_description
1 polymer ?
#
loop_
_entity_poly.entity_id
_entity_poly.type
_entity_poly.pdbx_seq_one_letter_code
_entity_poly.pdbx_strand_id
1 'polypeptide(L)'
;MAIFILSSMFLLFQLQLSESYEHTQGDALIALKNSLRDPMGALESWQPSNPNDPFSTPAYYPCGERDGISWFHITCDGDSVMRIDLGNYSLSGQLPGDLQYLPKLQYLSLYENNIRGEIPPELGELTNLISLQLSDNNLSGSIPSTLSKCTKLRFVMLQNNRLNGTIAPSLAMFNAVQRFVGQLSKSDG
;
A
#
# COMPACT_ATOMS: atom_id res chain seq x y z
N MET A 1 -54.47 1.30 -13.51
CA MET A 1 -53.52 0.47 -12.74
C MET A 1 -52.31 0.17 -13.62
N ALA A 2 -51.40 1.14 -13.79
CA ALA A 2 -50.17 1.00 -14.59
C ALA A 2 -49.22 2.21 -14.41
N ILE A 3 -49.07 2.78 -13.20
CA ILE A 3 -48.15 3.92 -12.98
C ILE A 3 -47.18 3.71 -11.79
N PHE A 4 -47.29 2.60 -11.04
CA PHE A 4 -46.45 2.40 -9.84
C PHE A 4 -45.29 1.39 -9.99
N ILE A 5 -44.98 0.89 -11.19
CA ILE A 5 -43.92 -0.13 -11.38
C ILE A 5 -42.60 0.47 -11.91
N LEU A 6 -42.58 1.70 -12.43
CA LEU A 6 -41.34 2.31 -12.97
C LEU A 6 -40.45 2.98 -11.91
N SER A 7 -41.02 3.47 -10.80
CA SER A 7 -40.25 4.17 -9.75
C SER A 7 -39.34 3.23 -8.96
N SER A 8 -39.79 1.99 -8.68
CA SER A 8 -38.96 1.02 -7.94
C SER A 8 -37.86 0.39 -8.81
N MET A 9 -38.02 0.32 -10.14
CA MET A 9 -36.93 -0.09 -11.04
C MET A 9 -35.87 1.02 -11.19
N PHE A 10 -36.26 2.29 -11.12
CA PHE A 10 -35.32 3.41 -11.12
C PHE A 10 -34.53 3.51 -9.80
N LEU A 11 -35.17 3.25 -8.65
CA LEU A 11 -34.45 3.15 -7.37
C LEU A 11 -33.54 1.92 -7.27
N LEU A 12 -33.94 0.78 -7.84
CA LEU A 12 -33.06 -0.40 -7.92
C LEU A 12 -31.88 -0.15 -8.87
N PHE A 13 -32.07 0.61 -9.95
CA PHE A 13 -30.97 1.06 -10.81
C PHE A 13 -30.03 2.04 -10.09
N GLN A 14 -30.54 2.92 -9.24
CA GLN A 14 -29.72 3.82 -8.40
C GLN A 14 -29.01 3.09 -7.26
N LEU A 15 -29.57 2.00 -6.71
CA LEU A 15 -28.88 1.14 -5.73
C LEU A 15 -27.87 0.18 -6.36
N GLN A 16 -27.96 -0.04 -7.67
CA GLN A 16 -26.96 -0.77 -8.46
C GLN A 16 -25.87 0.17 -9.02
N LEU A 17 -26.03 1.49 -8.82
CA LEU A 17 -25.08 2.57 -9.14
C LEU A 17 -24.36 3.12 -7.89
N SER A 18 -24.34 2.39 -6.77
CA SER A 18 -23.06 2.33 -6.05
C SER A 18 -22.17 1.39 -6.86
N GLU A 19 -21.69 1.88 -8.01
CA GLU A 19 -20.62 1.22 -8.73
C GLU A 19 -19.56 0.88 -7.69
N SER A 20 -19.11 -0.37 -7.67
CA SER A 20 -17.90 -0.77 -6.97
C SER A 20 -16.81 0.22 -7.40
N TYR A 21 -16.52 1.22 -6.57
CA TYR A 21 -15.46 2.18 -6.83
C TYR A 21 -14.18 1.36 -6.91
N GLU A 22 -13.73 1.08 -8.12
CA GLU A 22 -12.53 0.29 -8.35
C GLU A 22 -11.36 1.18 -7.95
N HIS A 23 -10.84 0.95 -6.74
CA HIS A 23 -9.72 1.72 -6.21
C HIS A 23 -8.54 1.58 -7.16
N THR A 24 -8.09 2.72 -7.70
CA THR A 24 -6.96 2.78 -8.62
C THR A 24 -5.63 2.73 -7.86
N GLN A 25 -4.53 2.48 -8.57
CA GLN A 25 -3.18 2.61 -7.99
C GLN A 25 -2.94 4.02 -7.41
N GLY A 26 -3.50 5.04 -8.06
CA GLY A 26 -3.43 6.41 -7.60
C GLY A 26 -4.19 6.63 -6.29
N ASP A 27 -5.40 6.07 -6.17
CA ASP A 27 -6.18 6.13 -4.92
C ASP A 27 -5.42 5.48 -3.76
N ALA A 28 -4.77 4.33 -3.99
CA ALA A 28 -3.97 3.64 -2.98
C ALA A 28 -2.79 4.50 -2.48
N LEU A 29 -2.09 5.18 -3.40
CA LEU A 29 -0.99 6.06 -3.04
C LEU A 29 -1.47 7.33 -2.33
N ILE A 30 -2.64 7.85 -2.69
CA ILE A 30 -3.24 8.97 -1.97
C ILE A 30 -3.73 8.55 -0.57
N ALA A 31 -4.24 7.34 -0.40
CA ALA A 31 -4.54 6.78 0.91
C ALA A 31 -3.28 6.70 1.78
N LEU A 32 -2.16 6.25 1.21
CA LEU A 32 -0.85 6.28 1.89
C LEU A 32 -0.42 7.70 2.23
N LYS A 33 -0.53 8.66 1.31
CA LYS A 33 -0.21 10.06 1.60
C LYS A 33 -1.05 10.60 2.76
N ASN A 34 -2.34 10.34 2.76
CA ASN A 34 -3.26 10.84 3.77
C ASN A 34 -3.07 10.17 5.14
N SER A 35 -2.53 8.94 5.18
CA SER A 35 -2.22 8.25 6.42
C SER A 35 -0.89 8.68 7.06
N LEU A 36 -0.10 9.48 6.34
CA LEU A 36 1.24 9.92 6.73
C LEU A 36 1.31 11.43 6.96
N ARG A 37 2.06 11.80 7.98
CA ARG A 37 2.59 13.14 8.19
C ARG A 37 3.99 13.21 7.57
N ASP A 38 4.15 14.15 6.65
CA ASP A 38 5.33 14.33 5.83
C ASP A 38 6.00 15.69 6.10
N PRO A 39 6.94 15.76 7.07
CA PRO A 39 7.61 17.01 7.42
C PRO A 39 8.67 17.45 6.39
N MET A 40 9.11 16.56 5.50
CA MET A 40 10.19 16.82 4.54
C MET A 40 9.68 17.06 3.12
N GLY A 41 8.38 16.91 2.87
CA GLY A 41 7.77 17.14 1.56
C GLY A 41 8.04 16.02 0.54
N ALA A 42 8.37 14.82 1.00
CA ALA A 42 8.64 13.67 0.11
C ALA A 42 7.42 13.30 -0.74
N LEU A 43 6.20 13.56 -0.26
CA LEU A 43 4.93 13.23 -0.92
C LEU A 43 4.31 14.45 -1.61
N GLU A 44 5.04 15.56 -1.74
CA GLU A 44 4.50 16.81 -2.30
C GLU A 44 3.99 16.62 -3.73
N SER A 45 4.71 15.87 -4.57
CA SER A 45 4.32 15.63 -5.96
C SER A 45 3.09 14.72 -6.12
N TRP A 46 2.64 14.05 -5.05
CA TRP A 46 1.55 13.08 -5.09
C TRP A 46 0.20 13.81 -5.04
N GLN A 47 -0.20 14.35 -6.18
CA GLN A 47 -1.38 15.20 -6.31
C GLN A 47 -2.02 14.97 -7.70
N PRO A 48 -3.30 15.35 -7.89
CA PRO A 48 -3.96 15.14 -9.18
C PRO A 48 -3.30 16.03 -10.24
N SER A 49 -3.28 15.57 -11.49
CA SER A 49 -2.61 16.25 -12.61
C SER A 49 -3.27 17.59 -12.98
N ASN A 50 -4.57 17.76 -12.69
CA ASN A 50 -5.25 19.05 -12.83
C ASN A 50 -6.16 19.33 -11.62
N PRO A 51 -5.71 20.12 -10.63
CA PRO A 51 -6.54 20.48 -9.47
C PRO A 51 -7.69 21.45 -9.81
N ASN A 52 -7.75 21.99 -11.03
CA ASN A 52 -8.67 23.04 -11.44
C ASN A 52 -9.61 22.65 -12.59
N ASP A 53 -9.67 21.38 -13.00
CA ASP A 53 -10.64 20.93 -14.00
C ASP A 53 -11.98 20.61 -13.33
N PRO A 54 -13.03 21.43 -13.56
CA PRO A 54 -14.32 21.24 -12.91
C PRO A 54 -15.14 20.08 -13.49
N PHE A 55 -14.66 19.41 -14.55
CA PHE A 55 -15.37 18.34 -15.24
C PHE A 55 -14.71 16.95 -15.14
N SER A 56 -13.52 16.84 -14.54
CA SER A 56 -12.90 15.53 -14.28
C SER A 56 -13.02 15.13 -12.81
N THR A 57 -13.31 13.85 -12.58
CA THR A 57 -12.99 13.23 -11.29
C THR A 57 -11.49 13.37 -11.06
N PRO A 58 -11.02 13.68 -9.82
CA PRO A 58 -9.59 13.79 -9.58
C PRO A 58 -8.93 12.46 -9.91
N ALA A 59 -8.21 12.44 -11.02
CA ALA A 59 -7.54 11.26 -11.51
C ALA A 59 -6.07 11.35 -11.11
N TYR A 60 -5.60 10.30 -10.44
CA TYR A 60 -4.28 10.22 -9.84
C TYR A 60 -3.40 9.32 -10.70
N TYR A 61 -2.43 9.93 -11.39
CA TYR A 61 -1.55 9.24 -12.35
C TYR A 61 -0.12 9.18 -11.81
N PRO A 62 0.20 8.22 -10.93
CA PRO A 62 1.52 8.14 -10.30
C PRO A 62 2.65 7.85 -11.30
N CYS A 63 2.33 7.29 -12.47
CA CYS A 63 3.30 6.98 -13.52
C CYS A 63 3.47 8.11 -14.55
N GLY A 64 2.74 9.22 -14.40
CA GLY A 64 2.63 10.27 -15.40
C GLY A 64 1.59 9.93 -16.48
N GLU A 65 0.97 10.94 -17.08
CA GLU A 65 0.09 10.76 -18.24
C GLU A 65 0.80 11.12 -19.55
N ARG A 66 0.83 12.43 -19.87
CA ARG A 66 1.23 12.97 -21.18
C ARG A 66 2.63 13.56 -21.19
N ASP A 67 3.09 13.98 -20.03
CA ASP A 67 4.40 14.58 -19.77
C ASP A 67 5.45 13.54 -19.37
N GLY A 68 5.03 12.32 -19.05
CA GLY A 68 5.92 11.19 -18.75
C GLY A 68 6.65 11.32 -17.42
N ILE A 69 6.17 12.19 -16.52
CA ILE A 69 6.78 12.43 -15.22
C ILE A 69 6.02 11.64 -14.16
N SER A 70 6.65 10.58 -13.66
CA SER A 70 6.15 9.88 -12.47
C SER A 70 6.22 10.75 -11.22
N TRP A 71 5.34 10.49 -10.26
CA TRP A 71 5.47 11.06 -8.93
C TRP A 71 6.84 10.74 -8.34
N PHE A 72 7.38 11.66 -7.54
CA PHE A 72 8.64 11.43 -6.83
C PHE A 72 8.54 10.17 -5.97
N HIS A 73 9.66 9.46 -5.88
CA HIS A 73 9.80 8.20 -5.14
C HIS A 73 8.98 7.03 -5.71
N ILE A 74 8.32 7.20 -6.85
CA ILE A 74 7.65 6.15 -7.61
C ILE A 74 8.50 5.78 -8.82
N THR A 75 8.66 4.48 -9.07
CA THR A 75 9.14 3.97 -10.36
C THR A 75 8.07 3.10 -10.97
N CYS A 76 7.80 3.32 -12.25
CA CYS A 76 6.80 2.57 -13.00
C CYS A 76 7.40 1.68 -14.09
N ASP A 77 6.64 0.63 -14.42
CA ASP A 77 6.81 -0.21 -15.60
C ASP A 77 5.57 -0.02 -16.49
N GLY A 78 5.69 0.86 -17.49
CA GLY A 78 4.54 1.45 -18.17
C GLY A 78 3.65 2.24 -17.19
N ASP A 79 2.34 2.00 -17.22
CA ASP A 79 1.37 2.65 -16.31
C ASP A 79 1.23 1.94 -14.95
N SER A 80 2.12 0.98 -14.65
CA SER A 80 2.05 0.19 -13.43
C SER A 80 3.11 0.60 -12.43
N VAL A 81 2.72 0.87 -11.19
CA VAL A 81 3.65 1.17 -10.09
C VAL A 81 4.42 -0.10 -9.75
N MET A 82 5.75 -0.03 -9.87
CA MET A 82 6.65 -1.16 -9.64
C MET A 82 7.47 -0.98 -8.35
N ARG A 83 7.84 0.25 -8.01
CA ARG A 83 8.63 0.58 -6.81
C ARG A 83 8.09 1.83 -6.12
N ILE A 84 8.05 1.77 -4.80
CA ILE A 84 7.87 2.90 -3.89
C ILE A 84 9.10 2.95 -2.98
N ASP A 85 9.79 4.09 -2.95
CA ASP A 85 10.99 4.28 -2.14
C ASP A 85 10.97 5.55 -1.29
N LEU A 86 10.44 5.42 -0.09
CA LEU A 86 10.23 6.49 0.88
C LEU A 86 11.15 6.34 2.10
N GLY A 87 12.35 5.79 1.92
CA GLY A 87 13.32 5.65 3.00
C GLY A 87 13.88 7.00 3.48
N ASN A 88 13.99 7.18 4.80
CA ASN A 88 14.65 8.33 5.44
C ASN A 88 14.06 9.72 5.07
N TYR A 89 12.74 9.87 5.23
CA TYR A 89 12.04 11.15 5.05
C TYR A 89 11.33 11.65 6.32
N SER A 90 11.67 11.07 7.48
CA SER A 90 11.05 11.39 8.77
C SER A 90 9.51 11.24 8.76
N LEU A 91 8.97 10.40 7.86
CA LEU A 91 7.54 10.15 7.74
C LEU A 91 7.02 9.55 9.04
N SER A 92 5.82 9.94 9.46
CA SER A 92 5.17 9.39 10.65
C SER A 92 3.70 9.13 10.37
N GLY A 93 3.09 8.16 11.04
CA GLY A 93 1.72 7.76 10.72
C GLY A 93 1.57 6.24 10.71
N GLN A 94 0.59 5.73 9.98
CA GLN A 94 0.31 4.29 9.88
C GLN A 94 0.26 3.89 8.41
N LEU A 95 0.61 2.64 8.10
CA LEU A 95 0.42 2.08 6.77
C LEU A 95 -1.06 1.77 6.55
N PRO A 96 -1.67 2.17 5.43
CA PRO A 96 -3.04 1.78 5.08
C PRO A 96 -3.07 0.40 4.43
N GLY A 97 -4.22 -0.27 4.48
CA GLY A 97 -4.45 -1.54 3.79
C GLY A 97 -4.57 -1.38 2.26
N ASP A 98 -4.89 -0.18 1.79
CA ASP A 98 -5.14 0.16 0.37
C ASP A 98 -3.96 -0.12 -0.56
N LEU A 99 -2.75 -0.29 -0.04
CA LEU A 99 -1.59 -0.67 -0.84
C LEU A 99 -1.78 -1.98 -1.60
N GLN A 100 -2.75 -2.83 -1.22
CA GLN A 100 -3.14 -4.01 -2.00
C GLN A 100 -3.56 -3.71 -3.45
N TYR A 101 -4.00 -2.50 -3.75
CA TYR A 101 -4.41 -2.07 -5.10
C TYR A 101 -3.21 -1.71 -6.01
N LEU A 102 -2.00 -2.17 -5.68
CA LEU A 102 -0.77 -2.02 -6.47
C LEU A 102 -0.31 -3.39 -7.01
N PRO A 103 -1.02 -3.98 -7.98
CA PRO A 103 -0.87 -5.40 -8.32
C PRO A 103 0.50 -5.78 -8.88
N LYS A 104 1.26 -4.83 -9.44
CA LYS A 104 2.62 -5.05 -9.97
C LYS A 104 3.74 -4.58 -9.04
N LEU A 105 3.43 -4.15 -7.82
CA LEU A 105 4.45 -3.66 -6.90
C LEU A 105 5.46 -4.77 -6.58
N GLN A 106 6.73 -4.48 -6.78
CA GLN A 106 7.85 -5.39 -6.52
C GLN A 106 8.71 -4.91 -5.34
N TYR A 107 8.78 -3.60 -5.12
CA TYR A 107 9.65 -3.00 -4.12
C TYR A 107 8.88 -1.98 -3.28
N LEU A 108 8.76 -2.24 -1.98
CA LEU A 108 8.21 -1.31 -1.01
C LEU A 108 9.25 -1.00 0.06
N SER A 109 9.64 0.27 0.16
CA SER A 109 10.67 0.75 1.07
C SER A 109 10.16 1.97 1.84
N LEU A 110 10.11 1.85 3.18
CA LEU A 110 9.85 2.93 4.13
C LEU A 110 10.86 2.89 5.29
N TYR A 111 12.07 2.36 5.07
CA TYR A 111 13.07 2.23 6.13
C TYR A 111 13.47 3.59 6.72
N GLU A 112 13.96 3.61 7.96
CA GLU A 112 14.42 4.83 8.65
C GLU A 112 13.36 5.94 8.69
N ASN A 113 12.16 5.60 9.18
CA ASN A 113 11.09 6.57 9.39
C ASN A 113 10.51 6.43 10.80
N ASN A 114 9.43 7.15 11.09
CA ASN A 114 8.69 7.12 12.35
C ASN A 114 7.32 6.46 12.17
N ILE A 115 7.20 5.48 11.26
CA ILE A 115 5.93 4.76 11.01
C ILE A 115 5.59 3.91 12.23
N ARG A 116 4.32 3.92 12.63
CA ARG A 116 3.79 3.22 13.80
C ARG A 116 2.58 2.37 13.42
N GLY A 117 2.03 1.65 14.41
CA GLY A 117 0.91 0.75 14.21
C GLY A 117 1.34 -0.62 13.70
N GLU A 118 0.39 -1.42 13.25
CA GLU A 118 0.64 -2.76 12.75
C GLU A 118 1.00 -2.75 11.25
N ILE A 119 1.60 -3.85 10.79
CA ILE A 119 1.76 -4.10 9.36
C ILE A 119 0.40 -4.58 8.84
N PRO A 120 -0.24 -3.90 7.87
CA PRO A 120 -1.55 -4.30 7.37
C PRO A 120 -1.51 -5.69 6.73
N PRO A 121 -2.43 -6.61 7.07
CA PRO A 121 -2.48 -7.94 6.47
C PRO A 121 -2.72 -7.92 4.96
N GLU A 122 -3.34 -6.86 4.43
CA GLU A 122 -3.59 -6.61 3.00
C GLU A 122 -2.29 -6.52 2.18
N LEU A 123 -1.15 -6.22 2.80
CA LEU A 123 0.15 -6.31 2.11
C LEU A 123 0.45 -7.73 1.60
N GLY A 124 -0.20 -8.76 2.15
CA GLY A 124 -0.12 -10.13 1.64
C GLY A 124 -0.71 -10.30 0.23
N GLU A 125 -1.57 -9.39 -0.23
CA GLU A 125 -2.14 -9.44 -1.58
C GLU A 125 -1.16 -8.94 -2.67
N LEU A 126 -0.04 -8.34 -2.26
CA LEU A 126 1.05 -7.94 -3.15
C LEU A 126 1.86 -9.17 -3.59
N THR A 127 1.24 -10.05 -4.37
CA THR A 127 1.83 -11.34 -4.79
C THR A 127 3.08 -11.19 -5.67
N ASN A 128 3.30 -10.00 -6.25
CA ASN A 128 4.50 -9.65 -7.01
C ASN A 128 5.64 -9.08 -6.17
N LEU A 129 5.45 -8.85 -4.87
CA LEU A 129 6.44 -8.21 -4.01
C LEU A 129 7.71 -9.06 -3.89
N ILE A 130 8.86 -8.43 -4.14
CA ILE A 130 10.20 -9.02 -4.08
C ILE A 130 10.94 -8.53 -2.83
N SER A 131 10.76 -7.25 -2.48
CA SER A 131 11.45 -6.60 -1.36
C SER A 131 10.48 -5.78 -0.51
N LEU A 132 10.45 -6.06 0.79
CA LEU A 132 9.76 -5.29 1.81
C LEU A 132 10.76 -4.77 2.84
N GLN A 133 10.97 -3.45 2.87
CA GLN A 133 11.91 -2.80 3.78
C GLN A 133 11.17 -1.82 4.69
N LEU A 134 10.93 -2.24 5.93
CA LEU A 134 10.27 -1.45 6.97
C LEU A 134 11.13 -1.33 8.23
N SER A 135 12.45 -1.55 8.12
CA SER A 135 13.34 -1.46 9.26
C SER A 135 13.43 -0.05 9.82
N ASP A 136 13.90 0.08 11.06
CA ASP A 136 14.18 1.38 11.67
C ASP A 136 12.93 2.26 11.70
N ASN A 137 11.87 1.70 12.29
CA ASN A 137 10.56 2.32 12.44
C ASN A 137 10.00 2.01 13.83
N ASN A 138 8.74 2.37 14.08
CA ASN A 138 8.05 2.16 15.34
C ASN A 138 6.83 1.23 15.20
N LEU A 139 6.89 0.29 14.25
CA LEU A 139 5.83 -0.70 14.00
C LEU A 139 5.69 -1.66 15.19
N SER A 140 4.47 -2.11 15.45
CA SER A 140 4.10 -3.00 16.56
C SER A 140 3.21 -4.14 16.10
N GLY A 141 2.88 -5.06 17.01
CA GLY A 141 2.05 -6.23 16.69
C GLY A 141 2.86 -7.34 16.03
N SER A 142 2.15 -8.33 15.50
CA SER A 142 2.75 -9.50 14.85
C SER A 142 3.01 -9.27 13.37
N ILE A 143 3.89 -10.09 12.79
CA ILE A 143 4.07 -10.13 11.34
C ILE A 143 2.86 -10.85 10.73
N PRO A 144 2.09 -10.23 9.81
CA PRO A 144 0.93 -10.86 9.21
C PRO A 144 1.31 -12.15 8.49
N SER A 145 0.64 -13.26 8.83
CA SER A 145 0.84 -14.54 8.16
C SER A 145 0.43 -14.50 6.68
N THR A 146 -0.43 -13.55 6.30
CA THR A 146 -0.84 -13.29 4.91
C THR A 146 0.33 -12.96 3.99
N LEU A 147 1.45 -12.45 4.52
CA LEU A 147 2.68 -12.25 3.73
C LEU A 147 3.19 -13.55 3.08
N SER A 148 2.78 -14.74 3.57
CA SER A 148 3.11 -16.01 2.92
C SER A 148 2.52 -16.15 1.51
N LYS A 149 1.51 -15.34 1.15
CA LYS A 149 0.98 -15.26 -0.21
C LYS A 149 1.95 -14.57 -1.19
N CYS A 150 2.87 -13.74 -0.69
CA CYS A 150 3.92 -13.09 -1.48
C CYS A 150 5.03 -14.09 -1.84
N THR A 151 4.73 -15.05 -2.72
CA THR A 151 5.64 -16.15 -3.10
C THR A 151 6.94 -15.67 -3.77
N LYS A 152 6.97 -14.44 -4.30
CA LYS A 152 8.15 -13.79 -4.88
C LYS A 152 9.03 -13.05 -3.87
N LEU A 153 8.60 -12.92 -2.62
CA LEU A 153 9.32 -12.16 -1.60
C LEU A 153 10.68 -12.82 -1.30
N ARG A 154 11.76 -12.02 -1.35
CA ARG A 154 13.15 -12.47 -1.14
C ARG A 154 13.91 -11.62 -0.15
N PHE A 155 13.51 -10.36 0.03
CA PHE A 155 14.18 -9.44 0.95
C PHE A 155 13.14 -8.87 1.91
N VAL A 156 13.33 -9.16 3.20
CA VAL A 156 12.45 -8.69 4.27
C VAL A 156 13.32 -8.09 5.36
N MET A 157 13.22 -6.77 5.52
CA MET A 157 13.93 -6.02 6.56
C MET A 157 12.90 -5.43 7.50
N LEU A 158 12.85 -5.97 8.72
CA LEU A 158 11.92 -5.54 9.77
C LEU A 158 12.65 -5.19 11.08
N GLN A 159 13.98 -5.24 11.08
CA GLN A 159 14.80 -4.93 12.26
C GLN A 159 14.52 -3.53 12.81
N ASN A 160 14.79 -3.34 14.10
CA ASN A 160 14.64 -2.05 14.79
C ASN A 160 13.20 -1.52 14.72
N ASN A 161 12.24 -2.40 15.03
CA ASN A 161 10.83 -2.07 15.28
C ASN A 161 10.41 -2.61 16.67
N ARG A 162 9.12 -2.45 17.03
CA ARG A 162 8.51 -3.00 18.25
C ARG A 162 7.61 -4.22 17.95
N LEU A 163 7.95 -4.98 16.91
CA LEU A 163 7.22 -6.18 16.51
C LEU A 163 7.37 -7.30 17.56
N ASN A 164 6.30 -8.08 17.73
CA ASN A 164 6.20 -9.16 18.72
C ASN A 164 5.48 -10.40 18.15
N GLY A 165 5.31 -11.43 18.97
CA GLY A 165 4.67 -12.68 18.57
C GLY A 165 5.62 -13.68 17.92
N THR A 166 5.06 -14.69 17.28
CA THR A 166 5.82 -15.77 16.64
C THR A 166 5.93 -15.57 15.14
N ILE A 167 7.08 -15.94 14.59
CA ILE A 167 7.22 -16.02 13.13
C ILE A 167 6.44 -17.26 12.67
N ALA A 168 5.33 -17.05 11.95
CA ALA A 168 4.51 -18.14 11.44
C ALA A 168 5.36 -19.09 10.56
N PRO A 169 5.19 -20.43 10.67
CA PRO A 169 5.95 -21.38 9.85
C PRO A 169 5.83 -21.13 8.35
N SER A 170 4.70 -20.60 7.88
CA SER A 170 4.49 -20.21 6.48
C SER A 170 5.46 -19.13 6.00
N LEU A 171 6.00 -18.32 6.91
CA LEU A 171 7.02 -17.30 6.65
C LEU A 171 8.44 -17.84 6.82
N ALA A 172 8.62 -19.02 7.44
CA ALA A 172 9.92 -19.69 7.55
C ALA A 172 10.39 -20.28 6.21
N MET A 173 9.50 -20.40 5.23
CA MET A 173 9.81 -20.87 3.87
C MET A 173 10.48 -19.82 2.97
N PHE A 174 10.57 -18.54 3.40
CA PHE A 174 11.34 -17.58 2.62
C PHE A 174 12.83 -17.93 2.76
N ASN A 175 13.48 -18.34 1.67
CA ASN A 175 14.95 -18.42 1.54
C ASN A 175 15.66 -17.04 1.64
N ALA A 176 14.97 -16.05 2.21
CA ALA A 176 15.39 -14.67 2.33
C ALA A 176 16.48 -14.52 3.39
N VAL A 177 17.36 -13.53 3.21
CA VAL A 177 18.16 -12.99 4.31
C VAL A 177 17.20 -12.28 5.26
N GLN A 178 16.62 -13.05 6.17
CA GLN A 178 15.69 -12.56 7.17
C GLN A 178 16.47 -11.94 8.32
N ARG A 179 16.59 -10.61 8.34
CA ARG A 179 17.02 -9.90 9.55
C ARG A 179 15.77 -9.41 10.27
N PHE A 180 15.16 -10.30 11.05
CA PHE A 180 14.16 -9.93 12.03
C PHE A 180 14.90 -9.40 13.26
N VAL A 181 14.61 -8.15 13.69
CA VAL A 181 15.01 -7.69 15.02
C VAL A 181 13.82 -7.02 15.68
N GLY A 182 13.35 -7.71 16.70
CA GLY A 182 12.24 -7.47 17.62
C GLY A 182 12.20 -8.68 18.58
N GLN A 183 11.37 -8.66 19.62
CA GLN A 183 11.21 -9.80 20.56
C GLN A 183 10.42 -10.96 19.91
N LEU A 184 10.80 -11.37 18.71
CA LEU A 184 10.13 -12.43 17.95
C LEU A 184 10.73 -13.77 18.38
N SER A 185 9.89 -14.67 18.89
CA SER A 185 10.26 -16.07 19.08
C SER A 185 9.94 -16.87 17.82
N LYS A 186 10.78 -17.87 17.50
CA LYS A 186 10.40 -18.87 16.49
C LYS A 186 9.24 -19.70 17.07
N SER A 187 8.22 -20.00 16.26
CA SER A 187 7.20 -20.97 16.71
C SER A 187 7.83 -22.35 16.77
N ASP A 188 7.74 -23.03 17.93
CA ASP A 188 8.08 -24.45 18.03
C ASP A 188 7.09 -25.24 17.15
N GLY A 189 7.64 -25.94 16.16
CA GLY A 189 6.90 -26.81 15.25
C GLY A 189 6.72 -28.21 15.78
#